data_AF-A0A938LYS3-F1
#
_entry.id   AF-A0A938LYS3-F1
#
_cell.length_a   1.000
_cell.length_b   1.000
_cell.length_c   1.000
_cell.angle_alpha   90.00
_cell.angle_beta   90.00
_cell.angle_gamma   90.00
#
_symmetry.space_group_name_H-M   'P 1'
#
loop_
_entity.id
_entity.type
_entity.pdbx_description
1 polymer ?
#
loop_
_entity_poly.entity_id
_entity_poly.type
_entity_poly.pdbx_seq_one_letter_code
_entity_poly.pdbx_strand_id
1 'polypeptide(L)'
;YLEEKLHFPFRATCIAERVISPLRLGDRVEVVGMAPDRECWHEMFVEIPWDGRRLGVPLAQLKPAVKTDKDTKEAGADWHYWVGRRYGL
;
A
#
# COMPACT_ATOMS: atom_id res chain seq x y z
N TYR A 1 3.90 -3.23 13.70
CA TYR A 1 2.55 -2.67 13.51
C TYR A 1 1.98 -2.95 12.11
N LEU A 2 2.42 -2.27 11.04
CA LEU A 2 1.82 -2.49 9.71
C LEU A 2 2.02 -3.93 9.22
N GLU A 3 3.23 -4.48 9.38
CA GLU A 3 3.52 -5.87 9.03
C GLU A 3 2.67 -6.89 9.82
N GLU A 4 2.32 -6.56 11.06
CA GLU A 4 1.49 -7.42 11.92
C GLU A 4 -0.01 -7.31 11.61
N LYS A 5 -0.44 -6.19 11.00
CA LYS A 5 -1.87 -5.90 10.74
C LYS A 5 -2.30 -6.08 9.28
N LEU A 6 -1.36 -6.01 8.34
CA LEU A 6 -1.67 -6.24 6.93
C LEU A 6 -1.73 -7.75 6.68
N HIS A 7 -2.93 -8.26 6.45
CA HIS A 7 -3.14 -9.66 6.11
C HIS A 7 -3.07 -9.85 4.59
N PHE A 8 -2.04 -10.58 4.14
CA PHE A 8 -1.83 -10.87 2.73
C PHE A 8 -2.38 -12.25 2.33
N PRO A 9 -2.81 -12.43 1.05
CA PRO A 9 -2.98 -11.38 0.06
C PRO A 9 -4.27 -10.58 0.26
N PHE A 10 -4.28 -9.32 -0.16
CA PHE A 10 -5.50 -8.51 -0.21
C PHE A 10 -5.59 -7.67 -1.48
N ARG A 11 -6.83 -7.36 -1.90
CA ARG A 11 -7.06 -6.48 -3.05
C ARG A 11 -7.07 -5.02 -2.63
N ALA A 12 -6.50 -4.17 -3.47
CA ALA A 12 -6.50 -2.72 -3.29
C ALA A 12 -6.75 -2.01 -4.63
N THR A 13 -7.18 -0.76 -4.53
CA THR A 13 -7.32 0.16 -5.67
C THR A 13 -6.32 1.28 -5.53
N CYS A 14 -5.60 1.62 -6.60
CA CYS A 14 -4.77 2.80 -6.65
C CYS A 14 -5.65 4.06 -6.58
N ILE A 15 -5.39 4.94 -5.60
CA ILE A 15 -6.13 6.17 -5.34
C ILE A 15 -5.29 7.45 -5.54
N ALA A 16 -3.99 7.29 -5.82
CA ALA A 16 -3.09 8.39 -6.11
C ALA A 16 -1.95 7.90 -7.01
N GLU A 17 -1.54 8.71 -7.97
CA GLU A 17 -0.39 8.38 -8.82
C GLU A 17 0.91 8.79 -8.14
N ARG A 18 1.97 7.98 -8.33
CA ARG A 18 3.31 8.25 -7.82
C ARG A 18 4.30 8.02 -8.96
N VAL A 19 5.22 8.96 -9.19
CA VAL A 19 6.23 8.86 -10.26
C VAL A 19 7.07 7.57 -10.18
N ILE A 20 7.23 7.04 -8.96
CA ILE A 20 7.97 5.80 -8.67
C ILE A 20 7.14 4.51 -8.85
N SER A 21 5.87 4.63 -9.21
CA SER A 21 4.92 3.53 -9.35
C SER A 21 4.32 3.52 -10.75
N PRO A 22 4.23 2.36 -11.42
CA PRO A 22 3.60 2.28 -12.75
C PRO A 22 2.07 2.30 -12.68
N LEU A 23 1.48 2.26 -11.47
CA LEU A 23 0.03 2.20 -11.27
C LEU A 23 -0.64 3.52 -11.62
N ARG A 24 -1.79 3.43 -12.27
CA ARG A 24 -2.67 4.56 -12.59
C ARG A 24 -3.83 4.63 -11.63
N LEU A 25 -4.42 5.82 -11.51
CA LEU A 25 -5.61 6.01 -10.70
C LEU A 25 -6.74 5.04 -11.10
N GLY A 26 -7.25 4.28 -10.13
CA GLY A 26 -8.30 3.28 -10.33
C GLY A 26 -7.80 1.86 -10.63
N ASP A 27 -6.50 1.64 -10.84
CA ASP A 27 -5.95 0.31 -11.05
C ASP A 27 -6.22 -0.59 -9.84
N ARG A 28 -6.68 -1.82 -10.12
CA ARG A 28 -6.92 -2.83 -9.09
C ARG A 28 -5.75 -3.79 -9.05
N VAL A 29 -5.14 -3.91 -7.89
CA VAL A 29 -3.97 -4.76 -7.66
C VAL A 29 -4.20 -5.72 -6.50
N GLU A 30 -3.48 -6.83 -6.51
CA GLU A 30 -3.38 -7.72 -5.37
C GLU A 30 -2.05 -7.46 -4.67
N VAL A 31 -2.12 -7.11 -3.40
CA VAL A 31 -0.97 -6.92 -2.54
C VAL A 31 -0.61 -8.26 -1.92
N VAL A 32 0.62 -8.72 -2.12
CA VAL A 32 1.06 -10.07 -1.78
C VAL A 32 2.10 -10.12 -0.66
N GLY A 33 2.59 -8.97 -0.21
CA GLY A 33 3.54 -8.91 0.89
C GLY A 33 4.03 -7.49 1.17
N MET A 34 4.91 -7.40 2.15
CA MET A 34 5.63 -6.17 2.51
C MET A 34 6.96 -6.13 1.78
N ALA A 35 7.36 -4.95 1.28
CA ALA A 35 8.69 -4.82 0.68
C ALA A 35 9.77 -4.81 1.79
N PRO A 36 11.02 -5.24 1.51
CA PRO A 36 12.09 -5.27 2.51
C PRO A 36 12.41 -3.89 3.09
N ASP A 37 12.56 -3.82 4.41
CA ASP A 37 12.61 -2.60 5.23
C ASP A 37 13.92 -1.76 5.12
N ARG A 38 14.64 -1.82 3.99
CA ARG A 38 16.05 -1.37 3.99
C ARG A 38 16.27 0.13 4.15
N GLU A 39 15.27 1.00 3.97
CA GLU A 39 15.36 2.44 4.33
C GLU A 39 13.99 3.10 4.62
N CYS A 40 13.10 2.50 5.42
CA CYS A 40 11.72 3.04 5.61
C CYS A 40 11.52 3.80 6.93
N TRP A 41 12.16 4.95 7.10
CA TRP A 41 11.74 5.90 8.16
C TRP A 41 10.56 6.78 7.74
N HIS A 42 10.24 6.86 6.44
CA HIS A 42 9.38 7.92 5.89
C HIS A 42 8.26 7.46 4.95
N GLU A 43 8.38 6.32 4.29
CA GLU A 43 7.37 5.79 3.37
C GLU A 43 7.34 4.27 3.48
N MET A 44 6.17 3.65 3.36
CA MET A 44 6.00 2.20 3.42
C MET A 44 5.66 1.65 2.03
N PHE A 45 6.30 0.55 1.68
CA PHE A 45 6.13 -0.12 0.40
C PHE A 45 5.56 -1.52 0.59
N VAL A 46 4.65 -1.90 -0.31
CA VAL A 46 4.09 -3.25 -0.38
C VAL A 46 4.35 -3.84 -1.75
N GLU A 47 4.41 -5.17 -1.82
CA GLU A 47 4.69 -5.90 -3.05
C GLU A 47 3.40 -6.26 -3.79
N ILE A 48 3.40 -6.05 -5.11
CA ILE A 48 2.37 -6.54 -6.03
C ILE A 48 2.99 -7.44 -7.10
N PRO A 49 2.25 -8.44 -7.65
CA PRO A 49 2.66 -9.13 -8.86
C PRO A 49 2.73 -8.16 -10.04
N TRP A 50 3.88 -8.10 -10.71
CA TRP A 50 4.08 -7.23 -11.86
C TRP A 50 5.11 -7.85 -12.81
N ASP A 51 4.71 -8.12 -14.05
CA ASP A 51 5.58 -8.59 -15.14
C ASP A 51 6.50 -9.76 -14.74
N GLY A 52 5.91 -10.83 -14.17
CA GLY A 52 6.64 -12.03 -13.76
C GLY A 52 7.52 -11.89 -12.50
N ARG A 53 7.52 -10.72 -11.85
CA ARG A 53 8.24 -10.46 -10.60
C ARG A 53 7.34 -9.79 -9.56
N ARG A 54 7.90 -9.47 -8.40
CA ARG A 54 7.27 -8.61 -7.40
C ARG A 54 7.80 -7.19 -7.54
N LEU A 55 6.89 -6.22 -7.47
CA LEU A 55 7.22 -4.80 -7.52
C LEU A 55 6.77 -4.13 -6.21
N GLY A 56 7.69 -3.40 -5.57
CA GLY A 56 7.37 -2.56 -4.44
C GLY A 56 6.66 -1.28 -4.89
N VAL A 57 5.50 -0.99 -4.31
CA VAL A 57 4.73 0.22 -4.58
C VAL A 57 4.36 0.91 -3.26
N PRO A 58 4.31 2.26 -3.21
CA PRO A 58 3.87 2.98 -2.03
C PRO A 58 2.50 2.53 -1.52
N LEU A 59 2.42 2.14 -0.24
CA LEU A 59 1.16 1.81 0.43
C LEU A 59 0.21 3.02 0.47
N ALA A 60 0.76 4.23 0.59
CA ALA A 60 0.02 5.49 0.62
C ALA A 60 -0.74 5.79 -0.68
N GLN A 61 -0.46 5.06 -1.76
CA GLN A 61 -1.19 5.20 -3.02
C GLN A 61 -2.35 4.21 -3.14
N LEU A 62 -2.46 3.25 -2.22
CA LEU A 62 -3.41 2.15 -2.29
C LEU A 62 -4.53 2.30 -1.25
N LYS A 63 -5.75 1.98 -1.66
CA LYS A 63 -6.90 1.83 -0.77
C LYS A 63 -7.34 0.37 -0.74
N PRO A 64 -7.30 -0.31 0.43
CA PRO A 64 -7.82 -1.67 0.55
C PRO A 64 -9.28 -1.76 0.09
N ALA A 65 -9.63 -2.87 -0.56
CA ALA A 65 -10.98 -3.11 -1.05
C ALA A 65 -11.99 -3.27 0.09
N VAL A 66 -13.28 -3.02 -0.20
CA VAL A 66 -14.36 -3.12 0.79
C VAL A 66 -14.50 -4.53 1.39
N LYS A 67 -14.06 -5.58 0.70
CA LYS A 67 -14.11 -6.97 1.19
C LYS A 67 -12.86 -7.39 1.99
N THR A 68 -11.84 -6.55 2.08
CA THR A 68 -10.65 -6.82 2.89
C THR A 68 -11.02 -6.87 4.38
N ASP A 69 -10.26 -7.62 5.18
CA ASP A 69 -10.48 -7.71 6.62
C ASP A 69 -10.36 -6.35 7.32
N LYS A 70 -10.91 -6.28 8.53
CA LYS A 70 -11.02 -5.03 9.28
C LYS A 70 -9.64 -4.47 9.65
N ASP A 71 -8.73 -5.32 10.10
CA ASP A 71 -7.42 -4.91 10.60
C ASP A 71 -6.54 -4.32 9.48
N THR A 72 -6.56 -4.96 8.31
CA THR A 72 -5.86 -4.44 7.11
C THR A 72 -6.43 -3.10 6.64
N LYS A 73 -7.75 -2.88 6.75
CA LYS A 73 -8.36 -1.59 6.42
C LYS A 73 -7.96 -0.49 7.40
N GLU A 74 -8.00 -0.79 8.70
CA GLU A 74 -7.59 0.14 9.75
C GLU A 74 -6.10 0.51 9.58
N ALA A 75 -5.24 -0.49 9.37
CA ALA A 75 -3.82 -0.27 9.11
C ALA A 75 -3.58 0.64 7.89
N GLY A 76 -4.31 0.43 6.79
CA GLY A 76 -4.24 1.29 5.62
C GLY A 76 -4.71 2.73 5.90
N ALA A 77 -5.81 2.90 6.64
CA ALA A 77 -6.35 4.21 7.00
C ALA A 77 -5.43 5.00 7.94
N ASP A 78 -4.88 4.32 8.96
CA ASP A 78 -3.90 4.88 9.89
C ASP A 78 -2.66 5.39 9.15
N TRP A 79 -2.20 4.62 8.16
CA TRP A 79 -1.07 5.01 7.33
C TRP A 79 -1.37 6.25 6.48
N HIS A 80 -2.54 6.32 5.84
CA HIS A 80 -2.99 7.51 5.10
C HIS A 80 -3.06 8.75 5.99
N TYR A 81 -3.54 8.61 7.22
CA TYR A 81 -3.59 9.72 8.19
C TYR A 81 -2.17 10.21 8.56
N TRP A 82 -1.24 9.30 8.82
CA TRP A 82 0.14 9.66 9.17
C TRP A 82 0.87 10.36 8.01
N VAL A 83 0.69 9.86 6.78
CA VAL A 83 1.25 10.47 5.56
C VAL A 83 0.64 11.85 5.29
N GLY A 84 -0.69 11.98 5.35
CA GLY A 84 -1.38 13.26 5.13
C GLY A 84 -0.90 14.36 6.08
N ARG A 85 -0.77 14.02 7.37
CA ARG A 85 -0.26 14.95 8.39
C ARG A 85 1.19 15.38 8.18
N ARG A 86 2.01 14.54 7.53
CA ARG A 86 3.42 14.81 7.23
C ARG A 86 3.61 15.69 5.99
N TYR A 87 2.76 15.54 4.99
CA TYR A 87 2.82 16.30 3.73
C TYR A 87 1.86 17.50 3.68
N GLY A 88 1.08 17.75 4.73
CA GLY A 88 0.17 18.89 4.82
C GLY A 88 -0.99 18.83 3.83
N LEU A 89 -1.57 17.63 3.65
CA LEU A 89 -2.86 17.45 2.98
C LEU A 89 -4.01 17.66 3.97
#